data_AF-A0A8H5Z6G8-F1
#
_entry.id   AF-A0A8H5Z6G8-F1
#
_cell.length_a   1.000
_cell.length_b   1.000
_cell.length_c   1.000
_cell.angle_alpha   90.00
_cell.angle_beta   90.00
_cell.angle_gamma   90.00
#
_symmetry.space_group_name_H-M   'P 1'
#
loop_
_entity.id
_entity.type
_entity.pdbx_description
1 polymer ?
#
loop_
_entity_poly.entity_id
_entity_poly.type
_entity_poly.pdbx_seq_one_letter_code
_entity_poly.pdbx_strand_id
1 'polypeptide(L)'
;MSKSLVFNQLQQMIHELRSVPGQTNGVSSIDGGPIHDIRLQPSSWGPFRTITDFHMSLRNNITPESLEVPNSLSSDTILELKRLITFHESVQRAPVLTHGDLSSLNILIRDNKVVGIIDWDTAGWLPYYWEFTMAWHANPQNYFWQNEVGNFLDVQEEELNMEKIRRKYFGEV
;
A
#
# COMPACT_ATOMS: atom_id res chain seq x y z
N MET A 1 -3.05 27.37 -11.82
CA MET A 1 -3.54 26.39 -10.83
C MET A 1 -2.53 26.34 -9.69
N SER A 2 -2.93 26.50 -8.43
CA SER A 2 -2.00 26.42 -7.30
C SER A 2 -1.93 24.99 -6.79
N LYS A 3 -0.87 24.26 -7.14
CA LYS A 3 -0.67 22.87 -6.69
C LYS A 3 -0.63 22.75 -5.17
N SER A 4 0.01 23.70 -4.48
CA SER A 4 0.10 23.69 -3.01
C SER A 4 -1.26 23.78 -2.34
N LEU A 5 -2.23 24.54 -2.89
CA LEU A 5 -3.59 24.59 -2.35
C LEU A 5 -4.30 23.25 -2.49
N VAL A 6 -4.12 22.57 -3.62
CA VAL A 6 -4.69 21.24 -3.86
C VAL A 6 -4.07 20.21 -2.91
N PHE A 7 -2.74 20.21 -2.76
CA PHE A 7 -2.04 19.28 -1.87
C PHE A 7 -2.43 19.45 -0.41
N ASN A 8 -2.58 20.69 0.07
CA ASN A 8 -3.06 20.95 1.43
C ASN A 8 -4.48 20.38 1.65
N GLN A 9 -5.37 20.50 0.66
CA GLN A 9 -6.72 19.92 0.75
C GLN A 9 -6.68 18.39 0.77
N LEU A 10 -5.87 17.77 -0.10
CA LEU A 10 -5.71 16.31 -0.12
C LEU A 10 -5.14 15.81 1.20
N GLN A 11 -4.13 16.47 1.76
CA GLN A 11 -3.55 16.10 3.06
C GLN A 11 -4.62 16.14 4.17
N GLN A 12 -5.45 17.18 4.21
CA GLN A 12 -6.56 17.29 5.16
C GLN A 12 -7.58 16.15 4.98
N MET A 13 -8.00 15.88 3.74
CA MET A 13 -8.95 14.79 3.44
C MET A 13 -8.40 13.41 3.82
N ILE A 14 -7.11 13.15 3.60
CA ILE A 14 -6.47 11.89 4.00
C ILE A 14 -6.33 11.79 5.52
N HIS A 15 -6.05 12.89 6.23
CA HIS A 15 -6.07 12.89 7.69
C HIS A 15 -7.48 12.60 8.23
N GLU A 16 -8.52 13.18 7.64
CA GLU A 16 -9.91 12.86 7.99
C GLU A 16 -10.23 11.39 7.72
N LEU A 17 -9.84 10.85 6.57
CA LEU A 17 -10.01 9.44 6.24
C LEU A 17 -9.33 8.53 7.27
N ARG A 18 -8.08 8.83 7.65
CA ARG A 18 -7.30 8.08 8.65
C ARG A 18 -7.82 8.27 10.08
N SER A 19 -8.66 9.27 10.33
CA SER A 19 -9.28 9.49 11.65
C SER A 19 -10.48 8.57 11.91
N VAL A 20 -10.99 7.89 10.88
CA VAL A 20 -12.07 6.90 11.05
C VAL A 20 -11.57 5.76 11.94
N PRO A 21 -12.22 5.48 13.07
CA PRO A 21 -11.76 4.46 14.02
C PRO A 21 -11.65 3.08 13.36
N GLY A 22 -10.51 2.43 13.56
CA GLY A 22 -10.26 1.06 13.11
C GLY A 22 -11.35 0.10 13.59
N GLN A 23 -11.96 -0.62 12.65
CA GLN A 23 -13.04 -1.57 12.97
C GLN A 23 -12.52 -2.99 13.23
N THR A 24 -11.28 -3.28 12.84
CA THR A 24 -10.70 -4.62 12.93
C THR A 24 -9.19 -4.56 13.21
N ASN A 25 -8.61 -5.67 13.66
CA ASN A 25 -7.16 -5.86 13.73
C ASN A 25 -6.58 -6.49 12.44
N GLY A 26 -7.40 -6.62 11.39
CA GLY A 26 -7.14 -7.44 10.22
C GLY A 26 -7.34 -6.68 8.90
N VAL A 27 -6.79 -7.21 7.83
CA VAL A 27 -6.86 -6.57 6.51
C VAL A 27 -8.13 -7.00 5.78
N SER A 28 -8.95 -6.04 5.36
CA SER A 28 -10.26 -6.31 4.73
C SER A 28 -10.74 -5.11 3.91
N SER A 29 -11.71 -5.32 3.03
CA SER A 29 -12.47 -4.25 2.39
C SER A 29 -13.29 -3.45 3.44
N ILE A 30 -13.90 -2.34 3.02
CA ILE A 30 -14.72 -1.49 3.90
C ILE A 30 -15.86 -2.27 4.58
N ASP A 31 -16.46 -3.24 3.88
CA ASP A 31 -17.55 -4.09 4.37
C ASP A 31 -17.08 -5.37 5.08
N GLY A 32 -15.77 -5.51 5.31
CA GLY A 32 -15.18 -6.64 6.04
C GLY A 32 -14.92 -7.89 5.18
N GLY A 33 -15.12 -7.79 3.87
CA GLY A 33 -14.84 -8.83 2.89
C GLY A 33 -13.39 -8.83 2.38
N PRO A 34 -13.11 -9.60 1.30
CA PRO A 34 -11.82 -9.61 0.64
C PRO A 34 -11.51 -8.24 0.04
N ILE A 35 -10.23 -7.83 0.11
CA ILE A 35 -9.77 -6.67 -0.66
C ILE A 35 -9.73 -7.04 -2.16
N HIS A 36 -10.02 -6.06 -3.01
CA HIS A 36 -9.87 -6.19 -4.45
C HIS A 36 -8.76 -5.25 -4.93
N ASP A 37 -7.74 -5.81 -5.57
CA ASP A 37 -6.65 -5.03 -6.16
C ASP A 37 -6.12 -5.78 -7.38
N ILE A 38 -6.31 -5.21 -8.57
CA ILE A 38 -5.86 -5.80 -9.84
C ILE A 38 -4.32 -5.89 -9.95
N ARG A 39 -3.59 -5.16 -9.11
CA ARG A 39 -2.13 -5.17 -9.04
C ARG A 39 -1.60 -6.34 -8.20
N LEU A 40 -2.50 -7.04 -7.49
CA LEU A 40 -2.24 -8.30 -6.80
C LEU A 40 -2.88 -9.44 -7.60
N GLN A 41 -2.26 -10.62 -7.59
CA GLN A 41 -2.77 -11.79 -8.33
C GLN A 41 -2.85 -13.00 -7.40
N PRO A 42 -4.02 -13.65 -7.24
CA PRO A 42 -5.32 -13.29 -7.86
C PRO A 42 -5.82 -11.90 -7.42
N SER A 43 -6.71 -11.22 -8.14
CA SER A 43 -7.10 -9.85 -7.78
C SER A 43 -7.96 -9.72 -6.50
N SER A 44 -8.30 -10.82 -5.83
CA SER A 44 -9.10 -10.83 -4.60
C SER A 44 -8.33 -11.53 -3.48
N TRP A 45 -8.18 -10.84 -2.34
CA TRP A 45 -7.32 -11.28 -1.24
C TRP A 45 -8.04 -11.18 0.11
N GLY A 46 -7.90 -12.20 0.94
CA GLY A 46 -8.45 -12.20 2.30
C GLY A 46 -9.97 -12.43 2.36
N PRO A 47 -10.68 -11.85 3.35
CA PRO A 47 -10.16 -10.98 4.40
C PRO A 47 -9.13 -11.71 5.28
N PHE A 48 -8.19 -10.97 5.85
CA PHE A 48 -7.18 -11.49 6.76
C PHE A 48 -7.51 -11.08 8.18
N ARG A 49 -7.39 -12.03 9.12
CA ARG A 49 -7.68 -11.77 10.53
C ARG A 49 -6.64 -10.84 11.18
N THR A 50 -5.40 -10.87 10.68
CA THR A 50 -4.29 -10.05 11.16
C THR A 50 -3.47 -9.50 9.99
N ILE A 51 -2.72 -8.42 10.24
CA ILE A 51 -1.71 -7.93 9.29
C ILE A 51 -0.63 -8.98 9.01
N THR A 52 -0.26 -9.78 10.01
CA THR A 52 0.70 -10.87 9.84
C THR A 52 0.25 -11.85 8.76
N ASP A 53 -1.02 -12.27 8.77
CA ASP A 53 -1.57 -13.18 7.77
C ASP A 53 -1.56 -12.56 6.36
N PHE A 54 -1.89 -11.27 6.27
CA PHE A 54 -1.82 -10.51 5.02
C PHE A 54 -0.38 -10.45 4.49
N HIS A 55 0.57 -10.04 5.32
CA HIS A 55 1.97 -9.95 4.93
C HIS A 55 2.57 -11.31 4.58
N MET A 56 2.20 -12.38 5.27
CA MET A 56 2.60 -13.75 4.94
C MET A 56 2.14 -14.11 3.53
N SER A 57 0.87 -13.82 3.24
CA SER A 57 0.30 -14.05 1.91
C SER A 57 1.02 -13.22 0.84
N LEU A 58 1.33 -11.94 1.10
CA LEU A 58 2.03 -11.04 0.17
C LEU A 58 3.41 -11.53 -0.27
N ARG A 59 4.02 -12.42 0.50
CA ARG A 59 5.33 -13.03 0.23
C ARG A 59 5.22 -14.53 -0.03
N ASN A 60 4.08 -15.01 -0.52
CA ASN A 60 3.83 -16.43 -0.83
C ASN A 60 4.16 -17.39 0.32
N ASN A 61 3.90 -16.98 1.56
CA ASN A 61 4.21 -17.72 2.79
C ASN A 61 5.70 -18.04 3.02
N ILE A 62 6.62 -17.31 2.38
CA ILE A 62 8.05 -17.42 2.63
C ILE A 62 8.37 -16.91 4.05
N THR A 63 9.07 -17.76 4.81
CA THR A 63 9.54 -17.50 6.19
C THR A 63 11.06 -17.38 6.24
N PRO A 64 11.66 -16.95 7.37
CA PRO A 64 13.11 -16.98 7.54
C PRO A 64 13.71 -18.37 7.29
N GLU A 65 13.07 -19.44 7.78
CA GLU A 65 13.51 -20.82 7.63
C GLU A 65 13.50 -21.28 6.18
N SER A 66 12.56 -20.75 5.38
CA SER A 66 12.47 -21.01 3.94
C SER A 66 13.74 -20.54 3.19
N LEU A 67 14.48 -19.58 3.77
CA LEU A 67 15.72 -19.02 3.21
C LEU A 67 16.99 -19.74 3.72
N GLU A 68 16.89 -20.62 4.71
CA GLU A 68 18.02 -21.36 5.29
C GLU A 68 18.32 -22.67 4.55
N VAL A 69 17.36 -23.17 3.77
CA VAL A 69 17.51 -24.35 2.92
C VAL A 69 18.53 -24.05 1.80
N PRO A 70 19.36 -25.02 1.33
CA PRO A 70 20.27 -24.83 0.20
C PRO A 70 19.50 -24.44 -1.07
N ASN A 71 19.25 -23.14 -1.24
CA ASN A 71 18.48 -22.58 -2.34
C ASN A 71 19.43 -22.13 -3.45
N SER A 72 18.98 -22.21 -4.69
CA SER A 72 19.67 -21.67 -5.88
C SER A 72 19.66 -20.13 -5.94
N LEU A 73 19.43 -19.44 -4.82
CA LEU A 73 19.32 -17.98 -4.74
C LEU A 73 20.68 -17.36 -4.45
N SER A 74 20.91 -16.15 -4.96
CA SER A 74 22.12 -15.38 -4.65
C SER A 74 22.08 -14.85 -3.21
N SER A 75 23.27 -14.61 -2.63
CA SER A 75 23.39 -14.01 -1.29
C SER A 75 22.66 -12.67 -1.18
N ASP A 76 22.69 -11.84 -2.23
CA ASP A 76 21.98 -10.55 -2.27
C ASP A 76 20.47 -10.73 -2.23
N THR A 77 19.94 -11.74 -2.93
CA THR A 77 18.51 -12.07 -2.90
C THR A 77 18.08 -12.51 -1.51
N ILE A 78 18.88 -13.35 -0.85
CA ILE A 78 18.60 -13.79 0.53
C ILE A 78 18.59 -12.58 1.48
N LEU A 79 19.53 -11.63 1.31
CA LEU A 79 19.59 -10.43 2.14
C LEU A 79 18.35 -9.53 1.96
N GLU A 80 17.93 -9.29 0.72
CA GLU A 80 16.73 -8.50 0.43
C GLU A 80 15.46 -9.15 0.99
N LEU A 81 15.29 -10.46 0.80
CA LEU A 81 14.14 -11.20 1.35
C LEU A 81 14.12 -11.21 2.88
N LYS A 82 15.29 -11.37 3.53
CA LYS A 82 15.38 -11.25 5.00
C LYS A 82 14.94 -9.87 5.48
N ARG A 83 15.36 -8.79 4.81
CA ARG A 83 14.91 -7.42 5.16
C ARG A 83 13.39 -7.27 5.03
N LEU A 84 12.81 -7.75 3.93
CA LEU A 84 11.36 -7.72 3.72
C LEU A 84 10.61 -8.49 4.80
N ILE A 85 11.07 -9.68 5.17
CA ILE A 85 10.44 -10.50 6.21
C ILE A 85 10.50 -9.78 7.57
N THR A 86 11.69 -9.30 7.96
CA THR A 86 11.87 -8.54 9.20
C THR A 86 10.96 -7.32 9.26
N PHE A 87 10.84 -6.58 8.15
CA PHE A 87 9.93 -5.46 8.05
C PHE A 87 8.47 -5.88 8.22
N HIS A 88 8.02 -6.89 7.48
CA HIS A 88 6.65 -7.37 7.59
C HIS A 88 6.29 -7.88 9.00
N GLU A 89 7.25 -8.47 9.72
CA GLU A 89 7.10 -8.91 11.11
C GLU A 89 7.12 -7.75 12.11
N SER A 90 7.78 -6.63 11.79
CA SER A 90 7.83 -5.45 12.66
C SER A 90 6.55 -4.61 12.62
N VAL A 91 5.77 -4.70 11.52
CA VAL A 91 4.50 -3.97 11.37
C VAL A 91 3.40 -4.62 12.21
N GLN A 92 3.21 -4.10 13.42
CA GLN A 92 2.21 -4.57 14.40
C GLN A 92 1.05 -3.57 14.61
N ARG A 93 1.11 -2.40 13.97
CA ARG A 93 0.07 -1.36 14.10
C ARG A 93 -1.22 -1.82 13.43
N ALA A 94 -2.38 -1.58 14.05
CA ALA A 94 -3.67 -1.88 13.45
C ALA A 94 -3.85 -1.23 12.06
N PRO A 95 -4.57 -1.89 11.13
CA PRO A 95 -4.91 -1.32 9.83
C PRO A 95 -5.65 0.01 9.95
N VAL A 96 -5.47 0.87 8.94
CA VAL A 96 -6.17 2.15 8.81
C VAL A 96 -7.03 2.13 7.56
N LEU A 97 -8.04 3.00 7.50
CA LEU A 97 -8.83 3.16 6.29
C LEU A 97 -7.98 3.81 5.21
N THR A 98 -7.96 3.20 4.03
CA THR A 98 -7.23 3.66 2.84
C THR A 98 -8.15 3.62 1.63
N HIS A 99 -7.89 4.51 0.66
CA HIS A 99 -8.52 4.51 -0.66
C HIS A 99 -8.03 3.33 -1.51
N GLY A 100 -6.74 3.01 -1.42
CA GLY A 100 -6.13 1.87 -2.12
C GLY A 100 -5.67 2.22 -3.55
N ASP A 101 -6.37 3.10 -4.27
CA ASP A 101 -5.97 3.57 -5.59
C ASP A 101 -5.95 5.11 -5.75
N LEU A 102 -5.21 5.78 -4.87
CA LEU A 102 -5.15 7.25 -4.86
C LEU A 102 -4.22 7.78 -5.96
N SER A 103 -4.70 7.71 -7.21
CA SER A 103 -4.04 8.23 -8.40
C SER A 103 -4.53 9.62 -8.77
N SER A 104 -3.79 10.33 -9.63
CA SER A 104 -4.24 11.61 -10.19
C SER A 104 -5.53 11.51 -11.01
N LEU A 105 -5.87 10.32 -11.51
CA LEU A 105 -7.09 10.10 -12.31
C LEU A 105 -8.35 10.03 -11.43
N ASN A 106 -8.15 9.73 -10.14
CA ASN A 106 -9.21 9.55 -9.16
C ASN A 106 -9.47 10.81 -8.32
N ILE A 107 -8.81 11.93 -8.65
CA ILE A 107 -8.93 13.21 -7.95
C ILE A 107 -9.57 14.26 -8.87
N LEU A 108 -10.76 14.73 -8.49
CA LEU A 108 -11.50 15.74 -9.24
C LEU A 108 -11.22 17.14 -8.70
N ILE A 109 -10.81 18.05 -9.58
CA ILE A 109 -10.45 19.43 -9.23
C ILE A 109 -11.30 20.42 -10.03
N ARG A 110 -11.85 21.43 -9.35
CA ARG A 110 -12.51 22.59 -9.96
C ARG A 110 -12.02 23.86 -9.27
N ASP A 111 -11.49 24.81 -10.04
CA ASP A 111 -11.03 26.12 -9.54
C ASP A 111 -10.03 26.03 -8.36
N ASN A 112 -9.05 25.12 -8.45
CA ASN A 112 -8.07 24.78 -7.39
C ASN A 112 -8.67 24.15 -6.12
N LYS A 113 -9.94 23.75 -6.14
CA LYS A 113 -10.58 23.02 -5.05
C LYS A 113 -10.69 21.54 -5.41
N VAL A 114 -10.32 20.66 -4.48
CA VAL A 114 -10.64 19.23 -4.59
C VAL A 114 -12.14 19.09 -4.35
N VAL A 115 -12.87 18.63 -5.37
CA VAL A 115 -14.33 18.50 -5.33
C VAL A 115 -14.79 17.04 -5.19
N GLY A 116 -13.87 16.09 -5.31
CA GLY A 116 -14.15 14.68 -5.07
C GLY A 116 -12.92 13.80 -5.22
N ILE A 117 -12.94 12.69 -4.49
CA ILE A 117 -12.09 11.52 -4.70
C ILE A 117 -13.04 10.39 -5.09
N ILE A 118 -12.77 9.72 -6.20
CA ILE A 118 -13.63 8.68 -6.81
C ILE A 118 -12.88 7.35 -6.91
N ASP A 119 -13.58 6.29 -7.31
CA ASP A 119 -13.01 4.96 -7.51
C ASP A 119 -12.54 4.27 -6.21
N TRP A 120 -13.49 4.11 -5.28
CA TRP A 120 -13.27 3.53 -3.95
C TRP A 120 -13.33 1.99 -3.92
N ASP A 121 -13.31 1.32 -5.07
CA ASP A 121 -13.51 -0.13 -5.15
C ASP A 121 -12.35 -0.92 -4.51
N THR A 122 -11.16 -0.32 -4.44
CA THR A 122 -9.98 -0.88 -3.75
C THR A 122 -9.87 -0.49 -2.28
N ALA A 123 -10.83 0.28 -1.77
CA ALA A 123 -10.73 0.85 -0.44
C ALA A 123 -10.92 -0.19 0.66
N GLY A 124 -10.22 -0.01 1.76
CA GLY A 124 -10.25 -0.98 2.85
C GLY A 124 -9.38 -0.61 4.04
N TRP A 125 -9.49 -1.48 5.04
CA TRP A 125 -8.64 -1.49 6.23
C TRP A 125 -7.32 -2.17 5.88
N LEU A 126 -6.29 -1.39 5.61
CA LEU A 126 -4.99 -1.84 5.08
C LEU A 126 -3.83 -1.33 5.96
N PRO A 127 -2.61 -1.87 5.82
CA PRO A 127 -1.45 -1.36 6.55
C PRO A 127 -1.29 0.16 6.34
N TYR A 128 -0.80 0.87 7.37
CA TYR A 128 -0.69 2.33 7.35
C TYR A 128 0.13 2.89 6.19
N TYR A 129 0.99 2.07 5.60
CA TYR A 129 1.85 2.45 4.49
C TYR A 129 1.28 2.15 3.10
N TRP A 130 0.15 1.44 3.04
CA TRP A 130 -0.42 0.96 1.81
C TRP A 130 -0.82 2.10 0.87
N GLU A 131 -1.41 3.17 1.40
CA GLU A 131 -1.82 4.34 0.62
C GLU A 131 -0.65 4.99 -0.14
N PHE A 132 0.45 5.27 0.56
CA PHE A 132 1.61 5.93 -0.04
C PHE A 132 2.28 5.05 -1.09
N THR A 133 2.50 3.77 -0.75
CA THR A 133 3.20 2.83 -1.64
C THR A 133 2.38 2.52 -2.89
N MET A 134 1.06 2.39 -2.78
CA MET A 134 0.17 2.19 -3.94
C MET A 134 0.02 3.45 -4.78
N ALA A 135 -0.14 4.62 -4.16
CA ALA A 135 -0.16 5.89 -4.89
C ALA A 135 1.16 6.08 -5.67
N TRP A 136 2.32 5.79 -5.07
CA TRP A 136 3.61 5.83 -5.76
C TRP A 136 3.66 4.91 -6.99
N HIS A 137 3.02 3.74 -6.90
CA HIS A 137 2.96 2.76 -7.98
C HIS A 137 1.71 2.86 -8.88
N ALA A 138 0.90 3.91 -8.75
CA ALA A 138 -0.39 4.04 -9.43
C ALA A 138 -0.30 3.95 -10.96
N ASN A 139 0.81 4.40 -11.55
CA ASN A 139 1.02 4.29 -13.00
C ASN A 139 2.48 3.92 -13.33
N PRO A 140 2.74 2.71 -13.86
CA PRO A 140 4.09 2.29 -14.24
C PRO A 140 4.61 2.97 -15.52
N GLN A 141 3.74 3.54 -16.34
CA GLN A 141 4.09 4.21 -17.59
C GLN A 141 4.34 5.71 -17.40
N ASN A 142 3.83 6.30 -16.32
CA ASN A 142 3.94 7.72 -16.07
C ASN A 142 4.31 8.02 -14.61
N TYR A 143 5.59 8.31 -14.41
CA TYR A 143 6.19 8.58 -13.11
C TYR A 143 5.88 9.97 -12.54
N PHE A 144 5.11 10.81 -13.24
CA PHE A 144 4.85 12.16 -12.73
C PHE A 144 4.24 12.13 -11.33
N TRP A 145 3.36 11.17 -11.06
CA TRP A 145 2.65 11.06 -9.79
C TRP A 145 3.60 10.73 -8.62
N GLN A 146 4.68 9.98 -8.88
CA GLN A 146 5.72 9.70 -7.87
C GLN A 146 6.36 10.98 -7.32
N ASN A 147 6.50 12.00 -8.16
CA ASN A 147 7.05 13.30 -7.75
C ASN A 147 6.05 14.14 -6.95
N GLU A 148 4.77 13.75 -6.93
CA GLU A 148 3.69 14.56 -6.36
C GLU A 148 3.13 13.95 -5.06
N VAL A 149 3.12 12.62 -4.92
CA VAL A 149 2.51 11.91 -3.76
C VAL A 149 3.08 12.37 -2.41
N GLY A 150 4.39 12.63 -2.33
CA GLY A 150 5.03 13.10 -1.11
C GLY A 150 4.66 14.53 -0.69
N ASN A 151 3.92 15.28 -1.54
CA ASN A 151 3.46 16.62 -1.19
C ASN A 151 2.17 16.63 -0.35
N PHE A 152 1.45 15.50 -0.27
CA PHE A 152 0.17 15.42 0.47
C PHE A 152 0.00 14.13 1.29
N LEU A 153 0.82 13.11 1.04
CA LEU A 153 0.94 11.93 1.90
C LEU A 153 2.25 12.01 2.70
N ASP A 154 2.24 11.46 3.92
CA ASP A 154 3.47 11.28 4.68
C ASP A 154 4.42 10.36 3.91
N VAL A 155 5.66 10.81 3.76
CA VAL A 155 6.70 10.07 3.06
C VAL A 155 7.12 8.85 3.88
N GLN A 156 7.12 7.68 3.24
CA GLN A 156 7.40 6.38 3.83
C GLN A 156 8.47 5.64 3.00
N GLU A 157 9.70 6.12 3.08
CA GLU A 157 10.81 5.64 2.24
C GLU A 157 11.19 4.19 2.51
N GLU A 158 11.21 3.78 3.79
CA GLU A 158 11.53 2.41 4.16
C GLU A 158 10.46 1.46 3.64
N GLU A 159 9.19 1.76 3.87
CA GLU A 159 8.06 0.95 3.44
C GLU A 159 7.97 0.88 1.92
N LEU A 160 8.24 1.98 1.21
CA LEU A 160 8.32 1.98 -0.25
C LEU A 160 9.47 1.11 -0.76
N ASN A 161 10.63 1.11 -0.10
CA ASN A 161 11.73 0.24 -0.47
C ASN A 161 11.39 -1.24 -0.23
N MET A 162 10.68 -1.55 0.85
CA MET A 162 10.20 -2.91 1.11
C MET A 162 9.13 -3.33 0.09
N GLU A 163 8.23 -2.44 -0.29
CA GLU A 163 7.25 -2.70 -1.36
C GLU A 163 7.94 -2.93 -2.72
N LYS A 164 9.01 -2.19 -3.05
CA LYS A 164 9.81 -2.47 -4.25
C LYS A 164 10.44 -3.86 -4.21
N ILE A 165 11.00 -4.29 -3.07
CA ILE A 165 11.53 -5.65 -2.89
C ILE A 165 10.39 -6.68 -3.05
N ARG A 166 9.25 -6.44 -2.40
CA ARG A 166 8.07 -7.32 -2.50
C ARG A 166 7.64 -7.47 -3.95
N ARG A 167 7.50 -6.37 -4.70
CA ARG A 167 7.11 -6.39 -6.12
C ARG A 167 8.16 -7.06 -7.01
N LYS A 168 9.45 -6.87 -6.72
CA LYS A 168 10.55 -7.53 -7.46
C LYS A 168 10.47 -9.06 -7.40
N TYR A 169 10.09 -9.61 -6.25
CA TYR A 169 10.11 -11.07 -6.02
C TYR A 169 8.74 -11.75 -6.02
N PHE A 170 7.68 -11.01 -5.70
CA PHE A 170 6.31 -11.51 -5.52
C PHE A 170 5.26 -10.66 -6.24
N GLY A 171 5.66 -9.64 -7.00
CA GLY A 171 4.77 -8.93 -7.90
C GLY A 171 4.71 -9.63 -9.25
N GLU A 172 3.55 -9.57 -9.92
CA GLU A 172 3.46 -9.93 -11.34
C GLU A 172 3.93 -8.74 -12.20
N VAL A 173 4.65 -9.06 -13.28
CA VAL A 173 5.28 -8.11 -14.23
C VAL A 173 4.23 -7.38 -15.05
#